data_AF-A0A0A2A6N5-F1
#
_entry.id   AF-A0A0A2A6N5-F1
#
_cell.length_a   1.000
_cell.length_b   1.000
_cell.length_c   1.000
_cell.angle_alpha   90.00
_cell.angle_beta   90.00
_cell.angle_gamma   90.00
#
_symmetry.space_group_name_H-M   'P 1'
#
loop_
_entity.id
_entity.type
_entity.pdbx_description
1 polymer ?
#
loop_
_entity_poly.entity_id
_entity_poly.type
_entity_poly.pdbx_seq_one_letter_code
_entity_poly.pdbx_strand_id
1 'polypeptide(L)'
;MKSFLFLLFLFSNSLYPVFSQSNLLESVKKNPNEARNICNKFREFNSKGISASSDKAIEYISKRNKLTPVNAEIFSIYVIGLHCPDII
;
A
#
# COMPACT_ATOMS: atom_id res chain seq x y z
N MET A 1 32.06 -43.33 3.04
CA MET A 1 32.33 -41.91 3.35
C MET A 1 31.92 -40.91 2.25
N LYS A 2 31.17 -41.31 1.19
CA LYS A 2 30.70 -40.37 0.14
C LYS A 2 29.23 -39.93 0.29
N SER A 3 28.45 -40.59 1.15
CA SER A 3 27.00 -40.35 1.28
C SER A 3 26.64 -39.20 2.24
N PHE A 4 27.57 -38.79 3.12
CA PHE A 4 27.34 -37.71 4.09
C PHE A 4 27.44 -36.29 3.48
N LEU A 5 28.09 -36.14 2.34
CA LEU A 5 28.25 -34.84 1.66
C LEU A 5 26.97 -34.38 0.94
N PHE A 6 26.04 -35.29 0.65
CA PHE A 6 24.80 -34.95 -0.04
C PHE A 6 23.73 -34.37 0.92
N LEU A 7 23.83 -34.68 2.22
CA LEU A 7 22.85 -34.22 3.23
C LEU A 7 23.07 -32.77 3.67
N LEU A 8 24.29 -32.23 3.51
CA LEU A 8 24.64 -30.86 3.93
C LEU A 8 24.15 -29.78 2.95
N PHE A 9 23.73 -30.14 1.74
CA PHE A 9 23.23 -29.18 0.75
C PHE A 9 21.75 -28.79 0.93
N LEU A 10 21.00 -29.50 1.77
CA LEU A 10 19.56 -29.28 1.96
C LEU A 10 19.22 -28.32 3.11
N PHE A 11 20.19 -27.95 3.96
CA PHE A 11 19.95 -27.12 5.15
C PHE A 11 20.32 -25.64 5.00
N SER A 12 20.83 -25.20 3.84
CA SER A 12 21.28 -23.82 3.60
C SER A 12 20.27 -22.93 2.86
N ASN A 13 19.05 -23.42 2.57
CA ASN A 13 17.98 -22.54 2.10
C ASN A 13 17.42 -21.77 3.29
N SER A 14 18.10 -20.68 3.64
CA SER A 14 17.46 -19.59 4.39
C SER A 14 16.25 -19.14 3.59
N LEU A 15 15.08 -19.66 3.96
CA LEU A 15 13.78 -19.18 3.54
C LEU A 15 13.62 -17.77 4.11
N TYR A 16 14.29 -16.79 3.52
CA TYR A 16 13.86 -15.42 3.66
C TYR A 16 12.46 -15.39 3.08
N PRO A 17 11.40 -15.13 3.87
CA PRO A 17 10.10 -14.92 3.29
C PRO A 17 10.26 -13.76 2.30
N VAL A 18 10.17 -14.06 1.00
CA VAL A 18 10.00 -13.03 -0.01
C VAL A 18 8.61 -12.47 0.26
N PHE A 19 8.55 -11.45 1.11
CA PHE A 19 7.33 -10.70 1.37
C PHE A 19 6.93 -10.06 0.04
N SER A 20 6.01 -10.72 -0.68
CA SER A 20 5.33 -10.17 -1.87
C SER A 20 4.32 -9.10 -1.43
N GLN A 21 4.76 -8.19 -0.56
CA GLN A 21 3.94 -7.10 -0.09
C GLN A 21 3.93 -6.02 -1.19
N SER A 22 2.75 -5.47 -1.49
CA SER A 22 2.62 -4.45 -2.52
C SER A 22 3.55 -3.27 -2.23
N ASN A 23 4.33 -2.83 -3.23
CA ASN A 23 5.15 -1.62 -3.11
C ASN A 23 4.32 -0.38 -2.72
N LEU A 24 3.03 -0.35 -3.08
CA LEU A 24 2.11 0.72 -2.67
C LEU A 24 1.82 0.64 -1.17
N LEU A 25 1.52 -0.54 -0.66
CA LEU A 25 1.27 -0.76 0.77
C LEU A 25 2.50 -0.40 1.61
N GLU A 26 3.68 -0.83 1.19
CA GLU A 26 4.93 -0.48 1.86
C GLU A 26 5.21 1.03 1.80
N SER A 27 4.87 1.69 0.70
CA SER A 27 4.98 3.16 0.59
C SER A 27 4.08 3.88 1.60
N VAL A 28 2.82 3.45 1.75
CA VAL A 28 1.90 4.03 2.75
C VAL A 28 2.44 3.84 4.17
N LYS A 29 2.86 2.61 4.52
CA LYS A 29 3.42 2.28 5.84
C LYS A 29 4.64 3.13 6.19
N LYS A 30 5.52 3.37 5.20
CA LYS A 30 6.74 4.17 5.40
C LYS A 30 6.48 5.68 5.47
N ASN A 31 5.34 6.16 4.98
CA ASN A 31 5.02 7.59 4.89
C ASN A 31 3.70 7.98 5.59
N PRO A 32 3.57 7.76 6.91
CA PRO A 32 2.31 7.98 7.64
C PRO A 32 1.88 9.46 7.67
N ASN A 33 2.81 10.40 7.58
CA ASN A 33 2.49 11.83 7.48
C ASN A 33 1.78 12.17 6.17
N GLU A 34 2.24 11.60 5.05
CA GLU A 34 1.59 11.77 3.76
C GLU A 34 0.21 11.13 3.76
N ALA A 35 0.10 9.91 4.28
CA ALA A 35 -1.19 9.23 4.40
C ALA A 35 -2.20 10.04 5.21
N ARG A 36 -1.80 10.62 6.35
CA ARG A 36 -2.68 11.53 7.14
C ARG A 36 -3.09 12.78 6.36
N ASN A 37 -2.19 13.36 5.57
CA ASN A 37 -2.54 14.51 4.71
C ASN A 37 -3.55 14.12 3.63
N ILE A 38 -3.47 12.89 3.12
CA ILE A 38 -4.46 12.34 2.21
C ILE A 38 -5.79 12.09 2.93
N CYS A 39 -5.79 11.54 4.16
CA CYS A 39 -7.01 11.44 4.97
C CYS A 39 -7.71 12.79 5.13
N ASN A 40 -6.96 13.86 5.43
CA ASN A 40 -7.52 15.21 5.54
C ASN A 40 -8.19 15.65 4.24
N LYS A 41 -7.60 15.30 3.08
CA LYS A 41 -8.21 15.61 1.79
C LYS A 41 -9.47 14.80 1.54
N PHE A 42 -9.48 13.52 1.89
CA PHE A 42 -10.69 12.70 1.81
C PHE A 42 -11.81 13.23 2.71
N ARG A 43 -11.50 13.77 3.92
CA ARG A 43 -12.53 14.43 4.75
C ARG A 43 -13.12 15.65 4.06
N GLU A 44 -12.29 16.45 3.38
CA GLU A 44 -12.77 17.60 2.60
C GLU A 44 -13.66 17.17 1.41
N PHE A 45 -13.39 16.02 0.82
CA PHE A 45 -14.25 15.45 -0.22
C PHE A 45 -15.55 14.91 0.37
N ASN A 46 -15.49 14.12 1.44
CA ASN A 46 -16.67 13.59 2.11
C ASN A 46 -17.58 14.72 2.62
N SER A 47 -17.03 15.83 3.13
CA SER A 47 -17.81 17.00 3.54
C SER A 47 -18.54 17.70 2.38
N LYS A 48 -18.17 17.37 1.14
CA LYS A 48 -18.81 17.84 -0.10
C LYS A 48 -19.65 16.74 -0.78
N GLY A 49 -19.86 15.61 -0.11
CA GLY A 49 -20.60 14.46 -0.64
C GLY A 49 -19.82 13.65 -1.69
N ILE A 50 -18.49 13.81 -1.77
CA ILE A 50 -17.62 13.08 -2.70
C ILE A 50 -16.97 11.92 -1.94
N SER A 51 -17.21 10.68 -2.37
CA SER A 51 -16.56 9.49 -1.79
C SER A 51 -15.07 9.46 -2.10
N ALA A 52 -14.27 8.92 -1.19
CA ALA A 52 -12.84 8.72 -1.39
C ALA A 52 -12.50 7.73 -2.53
N SER A 53 -13.46 6.89 -2.94
CA SER A 53 -13.33 5.98 -4.10
C SER A 53 -13.92 6.54 -5.40
N SER A 54 -14.42 7.78 -5.41
CA SER A 54 -14.97 8.39 -6.62
C SER A 54 -13.88 8.70 -7.66
N ASP A 55 -14.23 8.70 -8.95
CA ASP A 55 -13.31 9.05 -10.05
C ASP A 55 -12.56 10.35 -9.80
N LYS A 56 -13.26 11.36 -9.25
CA LYS A 56 -12.67 12.66 -8.90
C LYS A 56 -11.61 12.56 -7.81
N ALA A 57 -11.85 11.73 -6.79
CA ALA A 57 -10.88 11.50 -5.73
C ALA A 57 -9.68 10.69 -6.24
N ILE A 58 -9.93 9.67 -7.05
CA ILE A 58 -8.88 8.84 -7.65
C ILE A 58 -8.02 9.65 -8.62
N GLU A 59 -8.61 10.52 -9.43
CA GLU A 59 -7.88 11.42 -10.32
C GLU A 59 -6.97 12.37 -9.54
N TYR A 60 -7.46 12.92 -8.42
CA TYR A 60 -6.66 13.77 -7.54
C TYR A 60 -5.43 13.03 -7.00
N ILE A 61 -5.61 11.81 -6.48
CA ILE A 61 -4.52 10.99 -5.93
C ILE A 61 -3.55 10.56 -7.03
N SER A 62 -4.08 10.12 -8.19
CA SER A 62 -3.28 9.77 -9.36
C SER A 62 -2.33 10.89 -9.76
N LYS A 63 -2.84 12.12 -9.89
CA LYS A 63 -2.03 13.30 -10.24
C LYS A 63 -1.03 13.67 -9.14
N ARG A 64 -1.47 13.70 -7.88
CA ARG A 64 -0.63 14.07 -6.74
C ARG A 64 0.54 13.12 -6.55
N ASN A 65 0.30 11.82 -6.68
CA ASN A 65 1.25 10.76 -6.37
C ASN A 65 1.92 10.15 -7.62
N LYS A 66 1.62 10.66 -8.82
CA LYS A 66 2.12 10.17 -10.11
C LYS A 66 1.85 8.68 -10.30
N LEU A 67 0.63 8.26 -9.98
CA LEU A 67 0.18 6.88 -10.09
C LEU A 67 -0.78 6.73 -11.26
N THR A 68 -0.86 5.54 -11.86
CA THR A 68 -1.98 5.20 -12.73
C THR A 68 -3.29 5.25 -11.93
N PRO A 69 -4.46 5.46 -12.57
CA PRO A 69 -5.74 5.49 -11.85
C PRO A 69 -5.98 4.24 -11.00
N VAL A 70 -5.67 3.06 -11.53
CA VAL A 70 -5.77 1.77 -10.80
C VAL A 70 -4.86 1.74 -9.58
N ASN A 71 -3.61 2.17 -9.71
CA ASN A 71 -2.70 2.22 -8.57
C ASN A 71 -3.10 3.29 -7.54
N ALA A 72 -3.70 4.39 -7.99
CA ALA A 72 -4.22 5.44 -7.10
C ALA A 72 -5.42 4.96 -6.29
N GLU A 73 -6.31 4.15 -6.88
CA GLU A 73 -7.42 3.51 -6.19
C GLU A 73 -6.91 2.53 -5.11
N ILE A 74 -6.02 1.61 -5.48
CA ILE A 74 -5.41 0.66 -4.52
C ILE A 74 -4.66 1.41 -3.41
N PHE A 75 -3.89 2.44 -3.77
CA PHE A 75 -3.19 3.27 -2.80
C PHE A 75 -4.15 3.98 -1.84
N SER A 76 -5.27 4.50 -2.35
CA SER A 76 -6.31 5.13 -1.54
C SER A 76 -6.93 4.14 -0.55
N ILE A 77 -7.21 2.91 -0.97
CA ILE A 77 -7.69 1.83 -0.07
C ILE A 77 -6.70 1.58 1.07
N TYR A 78 -5.40 1.48 0.78
CA TYR A 78 -4.39 1.28 1.82
C TYR A 78 -4.28 2.48 2.78
N VAL A 79 -4.34 3.71 2.26
CA VAL A 79 -4.34 4.91 3.11
C VAL A 79 -5.54 4.91 4.05
N ILE A 80 -6.74 4.64 3.54
CA ILE A 80 -7.97 4.59 4.34
C ILE A 80 -7.87 3.50 5.40
N GLY A 81 -7.55 2.28 5.00
CA GLY A 81 -7.50 1.13 5.91
C GLY A 81 -6.43 1.22 7.00
N LEU A 82 -5.32 1.93 6.74
CA LEU A 82 -4.23 2.08 7.71
C LEU A 82 -4.31 3.35 8.55
N HIS A 83 -4.91 4.43 8.03
CA HIS A 83 -4.75 5.76 8.62
C HIS A 83 -6.03 6.60 8.72
N CYS A 84 -7.15 6.22 8.08
CA CYS A 84 -8.38 7.02 8.06
C CYS A 84 -9.60 6.23 8.56
N PRO A 85 -9.78 6.04 9.88
CA PRO A 85 -10.89 5.25 10.42
C PRO A 85 -12.28 5.86 10.19
N ASP A 86 -12.34 7.14 9.82
CA ASP A 86 -13.53 7.98 9.71
C ASP A 86 -13.94 8.30 8.25
N ILE A 87 -13.19 7.81 7.26
CA ILE A 87 -13.42 8.08 5.83
C ILE A 87 -14.32 7.02 5.20
N ILE A 88 -15.22 7.47 4.32
CA ILE A 88 -16.18 6.66 3.55
C ILE A 88 -15.95 6.81 2.03
#